data_AF-A0A2V2V9A9-F1
#
_entry.id   AF-A0A2V2V9A9-F1
#
_cell.length_a   1.000
_cell.length_b   1.000
_cell.length_c   1.000
_cell.angle_alpha   90.00
_cell.angle_beta   90.00
_cell.angle_gamma   90.00
#
_symmetry.space_group_name_H-M   'P 1'
#
loop_
_entity.id
_entity.type
_entity.pdbx_description
1 polymer ?
#
loop_
_entity_poly.entity_id
_entity_poly.type
_entity_poly.pdbx_seq_one_letter_code
_entity_poly.pdbx_strand_id
1 'polypeptide(L)'
;MVIVKIKCLANGRIDMKDLENSCQKHTKNLSCIMITYPSTYGLFDKEILAITSMVHYHGGQCYIDGANMNAMVGYTAPGCIGGDVCQINLHKTFSITHGGGGPGMGPIAVRQHLASFLPRSVFIQNVGGSQPFGQVSQAAHGSASIPPVSYLLLWMLGSRGLKKCTGYAILNANYLKKRLDGHCPVLFLGENDFCAHEFIIDLRPFKKQHKLRQKMWRNELWIMAFTHLPWHFLLREHS
;
A
#
# COMPACT_ATOMS: atom_id res chain seq x y z
N MET A 1 19.45 3.68 -8.18
CA MET A 1 19.51 2.75 -7.03
C MET A 1 19.71 1.33 -7.57
N VAL A 2 20.44 0.48 -6.85
CA VAL A 2 20.55 -0.96 -7.17
C VAL A 2 19.48 -1.71 -6.38
N ILE A 3 18.71 -2.58 -7.04
CA ILE A 3 17.59 -3.29 -6.41
C ILE A 3 18.10 -4.61 -5.81
N VAL A 4 17.87 -4.79 -4.51
CA VAL A 4 18.08 -6.05 -3.79
C VAL A 4 16.71 -6.57 -3.36
N LYS A 5 16.37 -7.80 -3.74
CA LYS A 5 15.10 -8.42 -3.38
C LYS A 5 15.24 -9.07 -2.00
N ILE A 6 14.28 -8.82 -1.13
CA ILE A 6 14.14 -9.51 0.16
C ILE A 6 13.08 -10.60 -0.01
N LYS A 7 13.36 -11.78 0.53
CA LYS A 7 12.44 -12.92 0.46
C LYS A 7 11.22 -12.71 1.36
N CYS A 8 10.14 -13.38 0.99
CA CYS A 8 9.00 -13.60 1.86
C CYS A 8 8.95 -15.07 2.25
N LEU A 9 8.52 -15.35 3.48
CA LEU A 9 8.23 -16.69 3.97
C LEU A 9 6.98 -17.25 3.28
N ALA A 10 6.75 -18.56 3.43
CA ALA A 10 5.59 -19.24 2.85
C ALA A 10 4.24 -18.70 3.37
N ASN A 11 4.23 -18.10 4.56
CA ASN A 11 3.05 -17.43 5.14
C ASN A 11 2.88 -15.98 4.68
N GLY A 12 3.71 -15.50 3.75
CA GLY A 12 3.62 -14.18 3.15
C GLY A 12 4.29 -13.05 3.93
N ARG A 13 4.87 -13.32 5.10
CA ARG A 13 5.63 -12.33 5.87
C ARG A 13 7.04 -12.13 5.30
N ILE A 14 7.68 -11.01 5.62
CA ILE A 14 9.07 -10.76 5.25
C ILE A 14 9.98 -11.78 5.98
N ASP A 15 10.97 -12.31 5.28
CA ASP A 15 12.00 -13.15 5.89
C ASP A 15 13.02 -12.27 6.63
N MET A 16 12.88 -12.19 7.96
CA MET A 16 13.73 -11.35 8.81
C MET A 16 15.22 -11.72 8.73
N LYS A 17 15.54 -13.01 8.52
CA LYS A 17 16.93 -13.45 8.42
C LYS A 17 17.54 -13.03 7.08
N ASP A 18 16.77 -13.14 6.00
CA ASP A 18 17.19 -12.66 4.67
C ASP A 18 17.35 -11.13 4.66
N LEU A 19 16.46 -10.40 5.36
CA LEU A 19 16.57 -8.96 5.56
C LEU A 19 17.83 -8.58 6.34
N GLU A 20 18.07 -9.21 7.49
CA GLU A 20 19.24 -8.94 8.33
C GLU A 20 20.54 -9.16 7.56
N ASN A 21 20.68 -10.31 6.90
CA ASN A 21 21.85 -10.62 6.07
C ASN A 21 22.04 -9.59 4.95
N SER A 22 20.95 -9.12 4.33
CA SER A 22 20.99 -8.11 3.28
C SER A 22 21.43 -6.74 3.82
N CYS A 23 20.88 -6.31 4.97
CA CYS A 23 21.28 -5.07 5.63
C CYS A 23 22.76 -5.09 6.05
N GLN A 24 23.24 -6.20 6.62
CA GLN A 24 24.66 -6.38 6.97
C GLN A 24 25.56 -6.36 5.72
N LYS A 25 25.22 -7.11 4.68
CA LYS A 25 25.99 -7.17 3.43
C LYS A 25 26.08 -5.81 2.74
N HIS A 26 25.00 -5.03 2.80
CA HIS A 26 24.89 -3.76 2.08
C HIS A 26 25.07 -2.52 2.97
N THR A 27 25.47 -2.64 4.24
CA THR A 27 25.50 -1.54 5.22
C THR A 27 26.15 -0.26 4.69
N LYS A 28 27.30 -0.36 4.02
CA LYS A 28 28.03 0.82 3.49
C LYS A 28 27.29 1.56 2.36
N ASN A 29 26.40 0.87 1.65
CA ASN A 29 25.71 1.36 0.46
C ASN A 29 24.18 1.27 0.59
N LEU A 30 23.65 1.01 1.78
CA LEU A 30 22.22 0.83 2.02
C LEU A 30 21.54 2.19 1.93
N SER A 31 20.77 2.40 0.86
CA SER A 31 20.07 3.67 0.66
C SER A 31 18.70 3.67 1.34
N CYS A 32 17.85 2.69 1.04
CA CYS A 32 16.52 2.61 1.61
C CYS A 32 15.92 1.21 1.51
N ILE A 33 14.84 0.99 2.26
CA ILE A 33 13.87 -0.08 2.04
C ILE A 33 12.57 0.51 1.51
N MET A 34 11.88 -0.22 0.64
CA MET A 34 10.52 0.10 0.21
C MET A 34 9.56 -0.96 0.76
N ILE A 35 8.58 -0.53 1.55
CA ILE A 35 7.65 -1.43 2.23
C ILE A 35 6.22 -0.97 1.96
N THR A 36 5.33 -1.89 1.60
CA THR A 36 3.89 -1.63 1.62
C THR A 36 3.33 -2.09 2.97
N TYR A 37 2.62 -1.22 3.68
CA TYR A 37 1.97 -1.58 4.95
C TYR A 37 0.50 -1.13 4.96
N PRO A 38 -0.45 -2.02 5.29
CA PRO A 38 -0.31 -3.48 5.36
C PRO A 38 0.22 -4.07 4.04
N SER A 39 0.81 -5.27 4.10
CA SER A 39 1.46 -5.86 2.94
C SER A 39 0.49 -6.02 1.75
N THR A 40 1.04 -6.22 0.56
CA THR A 40 0.26 -6.52 -0.65
C THR A 40 -0.50 -7.85 -0.59
N TYR A 41 -0.31 -8.62 0.48
CA TYR A 41 -1.06 -9.85 0.78
C TYR A 41 -2.20 -9.60 1.77
N GLY A 42 -2.42 -8.36 2.19
CA GLY A 42 -3.43 -8.01 3.17
C GLY A 42 -3.04 -8.36 4.61
N LEU A 43 -1.75 -8.38 4.94
CA LEU A 43 -1.26 -8.72 6.28
C LEU A 43 -0.73 -7.48 7.02
N PHE A 44 -1.13 -7.33 8.29
CA PHE A 44 -0.42 -6.47 9.23
C PHE A 44 0.84 -7.20 9.69
N ASP A 45 2.01 -6.70 9.27
CA ASP A 45 3.27 -7.24 9.75
C ASP A 45 3.50 -6.85 11.22
N LYS A 46 3.84 -7.85 12.04
CA LYS A 46 4.13 -7.68 13.48
C LYS A 46 5.49 -7.06 13.68
N GLU A 47 6.41 -7.37 12.77
CA GLU A 47 7.82 -7.02 12.89
C GLU A 47 8.12 -5.70 12.18
N ILE A 48 7.09 -4.94 11.75
CA ILE A 48 7.27 -3.71 10.96
C ILE A 48 8.23 -2.71 11.63
N LEU A 49 8.16 -2.55 12.96
CA LEU A 49 9.08 -1.68 13.69
C LEU A 49 10.48 -2.26 13.78
N ALA A 50 10.63 -3.58 13.89
CA ALA A 50 11.94 -4.23 13.86
C ALA A 50 12.58 -4.10 12.47
N ILE A 51 11.80 -4.24 11.41
CA ILE A 51 12.22 -4.05 10.02
C ILE A 51 12.73 -2.62 9.80
N THR A 52 11.93 -1.61 10.14
CA THR A 52 12.32 -0.21 9.91
C THR A 52 13.50 0.20 10.79
N SER A 53 13.52 -0.23 12.06
CA SER A 53 14.65 0.01 12.97
C SER A 53 15.94 -0.63 12.48
N MET A 54 15.89 -1.85 11.93
CA MET A 54 17.06 -2.53 11.37
C MET A 54 17.64 -1.76 10.18
N VAL A 55 16.77 -1.26 9.30
CA VAL A 55 17.22 -0.45 8.14
C VAL A 55 17.84 0.87 8.60
N HIS A 56 17.23 1.53 9.59
CA HIS A 56 17.80 2.74 10.20
C HIS A 56 19.15 2.47 10.87
N TYR A 57 19.29 1.35 11.59
CA TYR A 57 20.54 0.95 12.25
C TYR A 57 21.70 0.81 11.24
N HIS A 58 21.41 0.30 10.05
CA HIS A 58 22.39 0.18 8.96
C HIS A 58 22.48 1.43 8.06
N GLY A 59 21.90 2.57 8.48
CA GLY A 59 22.03 3.87 7.81
C GLY A 59 21.06 4.12 6.64
N GLY A 60 20.12 3.21 6.39
CA GLY A 60 19.12 3.36 5.33
C GLY A 60 17.90 4.20 5.74
N GLN A 61 17.09 4.60 4.77
CA GLN A 61 15.78 5.25 4.98
C GLN A 61 14.61 4.29 4.69
N CYS A 62 13.46 4.54 5.28
CA CYS A 62 12.25 3.72 5.14
C CYS A 62 11.20 4.43 4.28
N TYR A 63 11.05 3.98 3.03
CA TYR A 63 9.95 4.39 2.16
C TYR A 63 8.74 3.48 2.41
N ILE A 64 7.61 4.07 2.78
CA ILE A 64 6.34 3.37 2.96
C ILE A 64 5.44 3.66 1.75
N ASP A 65 5.10 2.63 0.97
CA ASP A 65 4.05 2.71 -0.04
C ASP A 65 2.68 2.82 0.66
N GLY A 66 2.08 4.01 0.57
CA GLY A 66 0.80 4.34 1.20
C GLY A 66 -0.43 3.98 0.36
N ALA A 67 -0.29 3.16 -0.68
CA ALA A 67 -1.42 2.66 -1.46
C ALA A 67 -2.45 1.91 -0.60
N ASN A 68 -2.00 1.27 0.49
CA ASN A 68 -2.83 0.47 1.40
C ASN A 68 -3.27 1.23 2.67
N MET A 69 -3.15 2.57 2.68
CA MET A 69 -3.51 3.38 3.84
C MET A 69 -4.99 3.31 4.24
N ASN A 70 -5.89 2.81 3.38
CA ASN A 70 -7.29 2.60 3.75
C ASN A 70 -7.45 1.66 4.96
N ALA A 71 -6.44 0.81 5.24
CA ALA A 71 -6.36 -0.02 6.43
C ALA A 71 -5.68 0.64 7.65
N MET A 72 -5.19 1.88 7.52
CA MET A 72 -4.39 2.57 8.55
C MET A 72 -5.06 3.82 9.11
N VAL A 73 -5.78 4.58 8.27
CA VAL A 73 -6.28 5.91 8.64
C VAL A 73 -7.10 5.88 9.93
N GLY A 74 -6.72 6.70 10.92
CA GLY A 74 -7.38 6.78 12.23
C GLY A 74 -6.99 5.69 13.24
N TYR A 75 -6.16 4.73 12.85
CA TYR A 75 -5.60 3.69 13.74
C TYR A 75 -4.08 3.80 13.90
N THR A 76 -3.36 4.10 12.82
CA THR A 76 -1.90 4.31 12.81
C THR A 76 -1.52 5.28 11.68
N ALA A 77 -0.23 5.56 11.53
CA ALA A 77 0.32 6.38 10.47
C ALA A 77 1.67 5.82 9.98
N PRO A 78 2.08 6.09 8.72
CA PRO A 78 3.39 5.66 8.21
C PRO A 78 4.56 6.07 9.12
N GLY A 79 4.49 7.27 9.72
CA GLY A 79 5.50 7.70 10.69
C GLY A 79 5.53 6.83 11.96
N CYS A 80 4.38 6.37 12.45
CA CYS A 80 4.29 5.53 13.65
C CYS A 80 4.90 4.14 13.46
N ILE A 81 5.08 3.69 12.22
CA ILE A 81 5.70 2.41 11.87
C ILE A 81 7.16 2.57 11.39
N GLY A 82 7.78 3.73 11.62
CA GLY A 82 9.18 4.00 11.27
C GLY A 82 9.39 4.49 9.83
N GLY A 83 8.34 4.91 9.12
CA GLY A 83 8.47 5.51 7.79
C GLY A 83 9.11 6.90 7.82
N ASP A 84 10.07 7.11 6.91
CA ASP A 84 10.71 8.41 6.66
C ASP A 84 10.03 9.20 5.55
N VAL A 85 9.52 8.49 4.54
CA VAL A 85 8.77 9.05 3.42
C VAL A 85 7.63 8.12 3.05
N CYS A 86 6.46 8.68 2.77
CA CYS A 86 5.30 7.93 2.33
C CYS A 86 4.61 8.64 1.18
N GLN A 87 4.40 7.93 0.07
CA GLN A 87 3.53 8.38 -1.01
C GLN A 87 2.10 7.93 -0.74
N ILE A 88 1.15 8.84 -0.98
CA ILE A 88 -0.26 8.64 -0.68
C ILE A 88 -1.08 8.57 -1.97
N ASN A 89 -1.86 7.52 -2.21
CA ASN A 89 -2.76 7.46 -3.37
C ASN A 89 -4.10 8.14 -3.04
N LEU A 90 -4.25 9.42 -3.41
CA LEU A 90 -5.52 10.14 -3.21
C LEU A 90 -6.68 9.52 -4.01
N HIS A 91 -6.38 8.93 -5.16
CA HIS A 91 -7.35 8.24 -6.04
C HIS A 91 -7.75 6.84 -5.56
N LYS A 92 -7.19 6.37 -4.44
CA LYS A 92 -7.61 5.13 -3.78
C LYS A 92 -8.24 5.46 -2.44
N THR A 93 -7.43 5.91 -1.50
CA THR A 93 -7.81 6.08 -0.10
C THR A 93 -8.66 7.34 0.13
N PHE A 94 -8.52 8.37 -0.70
CA PHE A 94 -9.13 9.69 -0.47
C PHE A 94 -10.04 10.14 -1.61
N SER A 95 -10.75 9.19 -2.21
CA SER A 95 -11.94 9.39 -3.05
C SER A 95 -11.78 10.20 -4.34
N ILE A 96 -10.56 10.48 -4.81
CA ILE A 96 -10.40 10.92 -6.21
C ILE A 96 -10.82 9.76 -7.13
N THR A 97 -11.64 10.03 -8.14
CA THR A 97 -12.17 8.99 -9.05
C THR A 97 -11.06 8.28 -9.82
N HIS A 98 -11.23 6.99 -10.08
CA HIS A 98 -10.30 6.19 -10.89
C HIS A 98 -10.38 6.53 -12.38
N GLY A 99 -11.51 7.05 -12.86
CA GLY A 99 -11.71 7.57 -14.22
C GLY A 99 -11.30 6.63 -15.38
N GLY A 100 -11.34 5.31 -15.18
CA GLY A 100 -10.92 4.34 -16.21
C GLY A 100 -9.41 4.19 -16.40
N GLY A 101 -8.59 4.73 -15.48
CA GLY A 101 -7.12 4.70 -15.56
C GLY A 101 -6.42 6.00 -15.16
N GLY A 102 -7.18 6.99 -14.70
CA GLY A 102 -6.72 8.30 -14.26
C GLY A 102 -7.87 9.31 -14.25
N PRO A 103 -7.71 10.48 -13.60
CA PRO A 103 -6.46 11.01 -13.06
C PRO A 103 -6.13 10.50 -11.66
N GLY A 104 -4.89 10.71 -11.22
CA GLY A 104 -4.43 10.41 -9.87
C GLY A 104 -3.55 11.51 -9.29
N MET A 105 -3.54 11.64 -7.96
CA MET A 105 -2.58 12.45 -7.22
C MET A 105 -1.83 11.60 -6.20
N GLY A 106 -0.52 11.81 -6.15
CA GLY A 106 0.42 11.04 -5.32
C GLY A 106 1.29 11.94 -4.44
N PRO A 107 0.72 12.75 -3.52
CA PRO A 107 1.55 13.55 -2.62
C PRO A 107 2.44 12.67 -1.76
N ILE A 108 3.64 13.16 -1.45
CA ILE A 108 4.55 12.55 -0.50
C ILE A 108 4.51 13.32 0.81
N ALA A 109 4.48 12.59 1.93
CA ALA A 109 4.76 13.12 3.25
C ALA A 109 6.14 12.61 3.68
N VAL A 110 6.96 13.50 4.24
CA VAL A 110 8.33 13.18 4.66
C VAL A 110 8.57 13.58 6.11
N ARG A 111 9.50 12.91 6.78
CA ARG A 111 10.05 13.33 8.07
C ARG A 111 10.86 14.62 7.93
N GLN A 112 11.02 15.34 9.04
CA GLN A 112 11.61 16.67 9.06
C GLN A 112 13.00 16.74 8.42
N HIS A 113 13.85 15.72 8.62
CA HIS A 113 15.20 15.69 8.06
C HIS A 113 15.23 15.55 6.53
N LEU A 114 14.13 15.12 5.90
CA LEU A 114 13.98 15.03 4.45
C LEU A 114 13.28 16.27 3.84
N ALA A 115 12.70 17.14 4.67
CA ALA A 115 11.87 18.26 4.20
C ALA A 115 12.65 19.26 3.33
N SER A 116 13.93 19.51 3.64
CA SER A 116 14.80 20.38 2.85
C SER A 116 15.00 19.88 1.42
N PHE A 117 14.83 18.59 1.16
CA PHE A 117 15.06 18.01 -0.16
C PHE A 117 13.81 17.96 -1.04
N LEU A 118 12.63 18.32 -0.54
CA LEU A 118 11.37 18.24 -1.28
C LEU A 118 11.44 18.95 -2.65
N PRO A 119 10.77 18.41 -3.69
CA PRO A 119 10.90 18.90 -5.05
C PRO A 119 10.39 20.35 -5.18
N ARG A 120 11.06 21.11 -6.05
CA ARG A 120 10.72 22.50 -6.36
C ARG A 120 9.91 22.65 -7.65
N SER A 121 9.42 23.86 -7.86
CA SER A 121 8.95 24.34 -9.17
C SER A 121 9.98 25.25 -9.81
N VAL A 122 10.12 25.19 -11.14
CA VAL A 122 10.88 26.18 -11.93
C VAL A 122 10.07 27.45 -12.22
N PHE A 123 8.74 27.39 -12.10
CA PHE A 123 7.84 28.50 -12.44
C PHE A 123 7.31 29.25 -11.22
N ILE A 124 7.15 28.58 -10.08
CA ILE A 124 6.65 29.17 -8.84
C ILE A 124 7.77 29.18 -7.79
N GLN A 125 8.10 30.38 -7.28
CA GLN A 125 9.05 30.54 -6.18
C GLN A 125 8.46 30.03 -4.85
N ASN A 126 9.32 29.68 -3.89
CA ASN A 126 8.93 29.21 -2.55
C ASN A 126 8.13 27.87 -2.53
N VAL A 127 8.25 27.06 -3.58
CA VAL A 127 7.75 25.68 -3.61
C VAL A 127 8.92 24.72 -3.45
N GLY A 128 8.79 23.75 -2.55
CA GLY A 128 9.81 22.73 -2.26
C GLY A 128 10.61 23.02 -0.99
N GLY A 129 11.65 22.23 -0.78
CA GLY A 129 12.58 22.43 0.34
C GLY A 129 13.69 23.43 0.00
N SER A 130 14.55 23.74 1.00
CA SER A 130 15.69 24.65 0.84
C SER A 130 16.83 24.11 -0.04
N GLN A 131 16.89 22.79 -0.25
CA GLN A 131 17.87 22.07 -1.07
C GLN A 131 17.16 21.05 -1.98
N PRO A 132 16.28 21.51 -2.88
CA PRO A 132 15.38 20.63 -3.62
C PRO A 132 16.15 19.75 -4.61
N PHE A 133 15.81 18.46 -4.70
CA PHE A 133 16.46 17.53 -5.64
C PHE A 133 16.06 17.76 -7.11
N GLY A 134 15.10 18.65 -7.38
CA GLY A 134 14.64 18.98 -8.73
C GLY A 134 13.14 19.19 -8.83
N GLN A 135 12.61 19.08 -10.04
CA GLN A 135 11.18 19.16 -10.34
C GLN A 135 10.69 17.80 -10.86
N VAL A 136 9.59 17.30 -10.30
CA VAL A 136 9.01 15.97 -10.64
C VAL A 136 7.69 16.05 -11.41
N SER A 137 7.11 17.23 -11.54
CA SER A 137 5.84 17.47 -12.24
C SER A 137 5.91 18.80 -12.96
N GLN A 138 5.28 18.92 -14.12
CA GLN A 138 5.33 20.16 -14.92
C GLN A 138 4.76 21.36 -14.16
N ALA A 139 3.59 21.19 -13.52
CA ALA A 139 2.99 22.16 -12.62
C ALA A 139 3.49 21.97 -11.18
N ALA A 140 3.63 23.07 -10.43
CA ALA A 140 4.16 23.07 -9.06
C ALA A 140 3.43 22.13 -8.09
N HIS A 141 2.11 21.96 -8.27
CA HIS A 141 1.25 21.13 -7.43
C HIS A 141 0.55 20.01 -8.22
N GLY A 142 1.12 19.61 -9.36
CA GLY A 142 0.51 18.61 -10.24
C GLY A 142 -0.89 19.01 -10.70
N SER A 143 -1.83 18.06 -10.66
CA SER A 143 -3.24 18.29 -10.99
C SER A 143 -3.97 19.02 -9.85
N ALA A 144 -3.67 20.30 -9.63
CA ALA A 144 -4.16 21.06 -8.47
C ALA A 144 -5.71 21.18 -8.35
N SER A 145 -6.47 20.90 -9.41
CA SER A 145 -7.94 20.99 -9.41
C SER A 145 -8.65 19.81 -8.73
N ILE A 146 -7.99 18.66 -8.54
CA ILE A 146 -8.62 17.43 -8.01
C ILE A 146 -8.42 17.15 -6.51
N PRO A 147 -7.35 17.61 -5.82
CA PRO A 147 -7.23 17.50 -4.37
C PRO A 147 -8.38 18.05 -3.52
N PRO A 148 -9.17 19.07 -3.96
CA PRO A 148 -10.37 19.49 -3.23
C PRO A 148 -11.36 18.35 -2.92
N VAL A 149 -11.43 17.30 -3.76
CA VAL A 149 -12.24 16.10 -3.48
C VAL A 149 -11.78 15.41 -2.19
N SER A 150 -10.48 15.15 -2.08
CA SER A 150 -9.88 14.54 -0.89
C SER A 150 -10.01 15.46 0.33
N TYR A 151 -9.84 16.78 0.14
CA TYR A 151 -10.00 17.76 1.21
C TYR A 151 -11.43 17.74 1.79
N LEU A 152 -12.44 17.78 0.93
CA LEU A 152 -13.85 17.73 1.35
C LEU A 152 -14.18 16.43 2.08
N LEU A 153 -13.66 15.28 1.62
CA LEU A 153 -13.80 14.00 2.32
C LEU A 153 -13.25 14.08 3.76
N LEU A 154 -12.02 14.58 3.92
CA LEU A 154 -11.38 14.73 5.22
C LEU A 154 -12.19 15.68 6.13
N TRP A 155 -12.68 16.78 5.57
CA TRP A 155 -13.46 17.79 6.29
C TRP A 155 -14.82 17.26 6.74
N MET A 156 -15.56 16.58 5.86
CA MET A 156 -16.89 16.03 6.16
C MET A 156 -16.85 14.87 7.15
N LEU A 157 -15.88 13.95 7.00
CA LEU A 157 -15.79 12.77 7.87
C LEU A 157 -15.14 13.08 9.22
N GLY A 158 -14.17 13.99 9.23
CA GLY A 158 -13.31 14.22 10.38
C GLY A 158 -12.57 12.95 10.84
N SER A 159 -11.84 13.06 11.95
CA SER A 159 -11.05 11.94 12.48
C SER A 159 -11.89 10.71 12.83
N ARG A 160 -13.08 10.92 13.43
CA ARG A 160 -13.99 9.84 13.82
C ARG A 160 -14.59 9.13 12.62
N GLY A 161 -15.01 9.86 11.59
CA GLY A 161 -15.56 9.27 10.37
C GLY A 161 -14.51 8.49 9.60
N LEU A 162 -13.31 9.06 9.44
CA LEU A 162 -12.19 8.38 8.77
C LEU A 162 -11.79 7.07 9.49
N LYS A 163 -11.71 7.09 10.83
CA LYS A 163 -11.47 5.88 11.61
C LYS A 163 -12.55 4.82 11.41
N LYS A 164 -13.83 5.23 11.35
CA LYS A 164 -14.94 4.30 11.04
C LYS A 164 -14.82 3.72 9.63
N CYS A 165 -14.47 4.52 8.63
CA CYS A 165 -14.26 4.04 7.25
C CYS A 165 -13.20 2.93 7.19
N THR A 166 -12.06 3.12 7.85
CA THR A 166 -11.02 2.09 7.95
C THR A 166 -11.52 0.85 8.70
N GLY A 167 -12.23 1.04 9.82
CA GLY A 167 -12.85 -0.08 10.55
C GLY A 167 -13.81 -0.90 9.67
N TYR A 168 -14.64 -0.24 8.87
CA TYR A 168 -15.55 -0.91 7.93
C TYR A 168 -14.81 -1.58 6.77
N ALA A 169 -13.73 -0.99 6.25
CA ALA A 169 -12.93 -1.64 5.21
C ALA A 169 -12.38 -3.00 5.69
N ILE A 170 -11.82 -3.04 6.89
CA ILE A 170 -11.29 -4.27 7.51
C ILE A 170 -12.42 -5.24 7.85
N LEU A 171 -13.52 -4.75 8.41
CA LEU A 171 -14.68 -5.58 8.75
C LEU A 171 -15.28 -6.25 7.50
N ASN A 172 -15.48 -5.49 6.43
CA ASN A 172 -16.06 -5.99 5.18
C ASN A 172 -15.17 -7.05 4.53
N ALA A 173 -13.85 -6.83 4.51
CA ALA A 173 -12.90 -7.81 4.00
C ALA A 173 -13.00 -9.13 4.78
N ASN A 174 -12.98 -9.07 6.11
CA ASN A 174 -13.06 -10.26 6.96
C ASN A 174 -14.44 -10.93 6.94
N TYR A 175 -15.52 -10.17 6.78
CA TYR A 175 -16.86 -10.70 6.58
C TYR A 175 -16.95 -11.49 5.27
N LEU A 176 -16.48 -10.91 4.16
CA LEU A 176 -16.43 -11.60 2.86
C LEU A 176 -15.55 -12.85 2.91
N LYS A 177 -14.37 -12.74 3.52
CA LYS A 177 -13.48 -13.88 3.78
C LYS A 177 -14.22 -15.00 4.51
N LYS A 178 -14.94 -14.68 5.58
CA LYS A 178 -15.69 -15.68 6.36
C LYS A 178 -16.85 -16.29 5.58
N ARG A 179 -17.51 -15.53 4.70
CA ARG A 179 -18.57 -16.06 3.82
C ARG A 179 -18.05 -17.04 2.77
N LEU A 180 -16.79 -16.91 2.36
CA LEU A 180 -16.14 -17.77 1.38
C LEU A 180 -15.46 -18.99 2.02
N ASP A 181 -15.50 -19.09 3.34
CA ASP A 181 -14.92 -20.19 4.11
C ASP A 181 -15.52 -21.53 3.68
N GLY A 182 -14.66 -22.55 3.50
CA GLY A 182 -15.05 -23.85 2.93
C GLY A 182 -15.28 -23.90 1.41
N HIS A 183 -15.43 -22.74 0.73
CA HIS A 183 -15.59 -22.69 -0.73
C HIS A 183 -14.31 -22.35 -1.46
N CYS A 184 -13.59 -21.34 -0.97
CA CYS A 184 -12.41 -20.79 -1.62
C CYS A 184 -11.27 -20.67 -0.60
N PRO A 185 -10.12 -21.34 -0.78
CA PRO A 185 -9.01 -21.22 0.14
C PRO A 185 -8.44 -19.80 0.08
N VAL A 186 -8.10 -19.24 1.24
CA VAL A 186 -7.45 -17.93 1.36
C VAL A 186 -5.95 -18.14 1.55
N LEU A 187 -5.14 -17.44 0.76
CA LEU A 187 -3.71 -17.75 0.64
C LEU A 187 -2.88 -17.30 1.85
N PHE A 188 -3.19 -16.12 2.39
CA PHE A 188 -2.42 -15.50 3.46
C PHE A 188 -3.37 -14.94 4.51
N LEU A 189 -3.09 -15.25 5.77
CA LEU A 189 -3.83 -14.77 6.93
C LEU A 189 -2.89 -14.31 8.04
N GLY A 190 -3.34 -13.30 8.76
CA GLY A 190 -2.66 -12.77 9.93
C GLY A 190 -2.96 -13.59 11.17
N GLU A 191 -2.85 -12.94 12.34
CA GLU A 191 -3.26 -13.54 13.59
C GLU A 191 -4.76 -13.78 13.65
N ASN A 192 -5.15 -14.84 14.37
CA ASN A 192 -6.54 -15.22 14.57
C ASN A 192 -7.31 -15.33 13.24
N ASP A 193 -6.61 -15.72 12.18
CA ASP A 193 -7.12 -15.85 10.82
C ASP A 193 -7.72 -14.56 10.23
N PHE A 194 -7.34 -13.38 10.69
CA PHE A 194 -7.82 -12.10 10.12
C PHE A 194 -6.91 -11.58 8.99
N CYS A 195 -7.52 -10.90 8.02
CA CYS A 195 -6.83 -10.08 7.03
C CYS A 195 -7.01 -8.58 7.34
N ALA A 196 -6.30 -7.72 6.61
CA ALA A 196 -6.45 -6.27 6.67
C ALA A 196 -7.70 -5.83 5.88
N HIS A 197 -7.55 -4.85 4.98
CA HIS A 197 -8.62 -4.37 4.10
C HIS A 197 -8.79 -5.19 2.81
N GLU A 198 -7.96 -6.21 2.60
CA GLU A 198 -7.97 -7.07 1.43
C GLU A 198 -7.48 -8.48 1.81
N PHE A 199 -7.81 -9.49 0.99
CA PHE A 199 -7.32 -10.86 1.11
C PHE A 199 -7.20 -11.50 -0.28
N ILE A 200 -6.38 -12.55 -0.38
CA ILE A 200 -6.14 -13.26 -1.64
C ILE A 200 -6.82 -14.62 -1.61
N ILE A 201 -7.67 -14.88 -2.60
CA ILE A 201 -8.25 -16.21 -2.83
C ILE A 201 -7.26 -17.04 -3.67
N ASP A 202 -6.91 -18.23 -3.19
CA ASP A 202 -6.07 -19.16 -3.93
C ASP A 202 -6.90 -19.98 -4.92
N LEU A 203 -6.77 -19.63 -6.20
CA LEU A 203 -7.45 -20.31 -7.30
C LEU A 203 -6.61 -21.40 -7.97
N ARG A 204 -5.37 -21.63 -7.51
CA ARG A 204 -4.47 -22.65 -8.09
C ARG A 204 -5.06 -24.07 -8.00
N PRO A 205 -5.73 -24.48 -6.90
CA PRO A 205 -6.38 -25.80 -6.83
C PRO A 205 -7.45 -25.98 -7.91
N PHE A 206 -8.31 -24.98 -8.11
CA PHE A 206 -9.36 -25.00 -9.13
C PHE A 206 -8.80 -25.13 -10.55
N LYS A 207 -7.73 -24.39 -10.86
CA LYS A 207 -7.06 -24.47 -12.17
C LYS A 207 -6.54 -25.87 -12.44
N LYS A 208 -5.93 -26.52 -11.44
CA LYS A 208 -5.40 -27.89 -11.55
C LYS A 208 -6.52 -28.91 -11.74
N GLN A 209 -7.63 -28.75 -11.04
CA GLN A 209 -8.77 -29.68 -11.09
C GLN A 209 -9.52 -29.62 -12.43
N HIS A 210 -9.72 -28.43 -12.99
CA HIS A 210 -10.57 -28.23 -14.17
C HIS A 210 -9.81 -27.88 -15.47
N LYS A 211 -8.47 -27.95 -15.47
CA LYS A 211 -7.60 -27.66 -16.64
C LYS A 211 -7.90 -26.31 -17.32
N LEU A 212 -8.22 -25.32 -16.51
CA LEU A 212 -8.76 -24.05 -16.98
C LEU A 212 -7.67 -23.12 -17.51
N ARG A 213 -7.93 -22.49 -18.67
CA ARG A 213 -7.08 -21.42 -19.19
C ARG A 213 -7.33 -20.12 -18.40
N GLN A 214 -6.25 -19.47 -18.00
CA GLN A 214 -6.20 -18.30 -17.13
C GLN A 214 -7.08 -17.12 -17.61
N LYS A 215 -7.13 -16.91 -18.95
CA LYS A 215 -7.95 -15.88 -19.60
C LYS A 215 -9.47 -16.14 -19.49
N MET A 216 -9.89 -17.40 -19.49
CA MET A 216 -11.31 -17.78 -19.47
C MET A 216 -11.97 -17.39 -18.14
N TRP A 217 -11.20 -17.49 -17.05
CA TRP A 217 -11.71 -17.20 -15.70
C TRP A 217 -11.77 -15.74 -15.35
N ARG A 218 -10.82 -14.91 -15.83
CA ARG A 218 -10.93 -13.45 -15.66
C ARG A 218 -12.23 -12.91 -16.26
N ASN A 219 -12.68 -13.48 -17.37
CA ASN A 219 -13.92 -13.09 -18.05
C ASN A 219 -15.17 -13.63 -17.33
N GLU A 220 -15.17 -14.88 -16.87
CA GLU A 220 -16.32 -15.47 -16.16
C GLU A 220 -16.51 -14.90 -14.75
N LEU A 221 -15.44 -14.67 -13.98
CA LEU A 221 -15.49 -13.92 -12.72
C LEU A 221 -15.90 -12.45 -12.95
N TRP A 222 -15.52 -11.84 -14.08
CA TRP A 222 -16.03 -10.53 -14.46
C TRP A 222 -17.55 -10.53 -14.61
N ILE A 223 -18.09 -11.54 -15.30
CA ILE A 223 -19.54 -11.70 -15.52
C ILE A 223 -20.27 -11.94 -14.18
N MET A 224 -19.70 -12.77 -13.29
CA MET A 224 -20.35 -13.17 -12.04
C MET A 224 -20.19 -12.16 -10.89
N ALA A 225 -19.06 -11.44 -10.79
CA ALA A 225 -18.75 -10.58 -9.65
C ALA A 225 -19.12 -9.09 -9.84
N PHE A 226 -19.14 -8.60 -11.09
CA PHE A 226 -19.23 -7.15 -11.36
C PHE A 226 -20.55 -6.67 -11.97
N THR A 227 -21.52 -7.54 -12.23
CA THR A 227 -22.85 -7.12 -12.69
C THR A 227 -23.74 -6.56 -11.56
N HIS A 228 -23.41 -6.82 -10.28
CA HIS A 228 -24.28 -6.44 -9.15
C HIS A 228 -23.60 -5.88 -7.88
N LEU A 229 -22.27 -5.67 -7.84
CA LEU A 229 -21.58 -5.19 -6.63
C LEU A 229 -20.52 -4.12 -6.92
N PRO A 230 -20.50 -2.98 -6.18
CA PRO A 230 -19.58 -1.86 -6.41
C PRO A 230 -18.16 -2.09 -5.82
N TRP A 231 -17.72 -3.33 -5.62
CA TRP A 231 -16.47 -3.64 -4.92
C TRP A 231 -15.37 -4.09 -5.89
N HIS A 232 -14.23 -3.39 -5.88
CA HIS A 232 -13.04 -3.80 -6.63
C HIS A 232 -12.33 -4.95 -5.90
N PHE A 233 -12.53 -6.18 -6.37
CA PHE A 233 -11.66 -7.31 -6.02
C PHE A 233 -10.33 -7.20 -6.78
N LEU A 234 -9.21 -7.06 -6.06
CA LEU A 234 -7.87 -7.17 -6.63
C LEU A 234 -7.50 -8.66 -6.74
N LEU A 235 -7.79 -9.28 -7.88
CA LEU A 235 -7.24 -10.58 -8.24
C LEU A 235 -5.76 -10.41 -8.63
N ARG A 236 -4.83 -10.70 -7.71
CA ARG A 236 -3.38 -10.71 -8.00
C ARG A 236 -2.89 -12.15 -8.20
N GLU A 237 -2.14 -12.37 -9.27
CA GLU A 237 -1.47 -13.64 -9.54
C GLU A 237 -0.15 -13.68 -8.77
N HIS A 238 0.10 -14.75 -8.01
CA HIS A 238 1.43 -15.09 -7.53
C HIS A 238 2.09 -16.02 -8.54
N SER A 239 3.19 -15.56 -9.15
CA SER A 239 4.17 -16.37 -9.86
C SER A 239 5.17 -16.99 -8.89
#